data_AF-A0A7J4JS16-F1
#
_entry.id   AF-A0A7J4JS16-F1
#
_cell.length_a   1.000
_cell.length_b   1.000
_cell.length_c   1.000
_cell.angle_alpha   90.00
_cell.angle_beta   90.00
_cell.angle_gamma   90.00
#
_symmetry.space_group_name_H-M   'P 1'
#
loop_
_entity.id
_entity.type
_entity.pdbx_description
1 polymer ?
#
loop_
_entity_poly.entity_id
_entity_poly.type
_entity_poly.pdbx_seq_one_letter_code
_entity_poly.pdbx_strand_id
1 'polypeptide(L)'
;MGRRAKAVITAILIILIFAFAPWLNDREIHDRVLKEKGRLDHTIDEDGRLICDYKVNWAPFGRWVASCEGGWYVTFWGQIV
;
A
#
# COMPACT_ATOMS: atom_id res chain seq x y z
N MET A 1 -6.77 -36.20 -5.80
CA MET A 1 -5.88 -35.41 -4.91
C MET A 1 -6.31 -35.56 -3.46
N GLY A 2 -5.39 -35.91 -2.55
CA GLY A 2 -5.70 -36.18 -1.14
C GLY A 2 -6.17 -34.94 -0.36
N ARG A 3 -6.91 -35.13 0.75
CA ARG A 3 -7.46 -34.03 1.59
C ARG A 3 -6.39 -33.04 2.06
N ARG A 4 -5.20 -33.54 2.41
CA ARG A 4 -4.04 -32.72 2.82
C ARG A 4 -3.56 -31.79 1.71
N ALA A 5 -3.46 -32.30 0.49
CA ALA A 5 -3.04 -31.49 -0.66
C ALA A 5 -4.06 -30.39 -1.00
N LYS A 6 -5.37 -30.67 -0.88
CA LYS A 6 -6.42 -29.64 -1.04
C LYS A 6 -6.30 -28.53 0.00
N ALA A 7 -6.05 -28.88 1.27
CA ALA A 7 -5.87 -27.91 2.35
C ALA A 7 -4.65 -27.00 2.12
N VAL A 8 -3.52 -27.58 1.70
CA VAL A 8 -2.30 -26.83 1.39
C VAL A 8 -2.54 -25.84 0.24
N ILE A 9 -3.17 -26.28 -0.85
CA ILE A 9 -3.49 -25.39 -1.98
C ILE A 9 -4.42 -24.26 -1.53
N THR A 10 -5.43 -24.57 -0.73
CA THR A 10 -6.37 -23.56 -0.21
C THR A 10 -5.63 -22.52 0.64
N ALA A 11 -4.73 -22.94 1.53
CA ALA A 11 -3.93 -22.04 2.34
C ALA A 11 -3.02 -21.14 1.48
N ILE A 12 -2.36 -21.70 0.46
CA ILE A 12 -1.51 -20.94 -0.47
C ILE A 12 -2.34 -19.88 -1.20
N LEU A 13 -3.53 -20.24 -1.70
CA LEU A 13 -4.41 -19.29 -2.39
C LEU A 13 -4.83 -18.14 -1.47
N ILE A 14 -5.17 -18.43 -0.21
CA ILE A 14 -5.52 -17.40 0.77
C ILE A 14 -4.32 -16.46 1.01
N ILE A 15 -3.12 -16.99 1.20
CA ILE A 15 -1.90 -16.19 1.40
C ILE A 15 -1.64 -15.30 0.18
N LEU A 16 -1.81 -15.81 -1.05
CA LEU A 16 -1.62 -15.04 -2.27
C LEU A 16 -2.64 -13.90 -2.39
N ILE A 17 -3.90 -14.14 -2.02
CA ILE A 17 -4.94 -13.10 -2.01
C ILE A 17 -4.56 -11.97 -1.04
N PHE A 18 -4.11 -12.30 0.16
CA PHE A 18 -3.65 -11.29 1.13
C PHE A 18 -2.35 -10.61 0.71
N ALA A 19 -1.41 -11.34 0.11
CA ALA A 19 -0.16 -10.76 -0.37
C ALA A 19 -0.40 -9.77 -1.53
N PHE A 20 -1.35 -10.05 -2.40
CA PHE A 20 -1.71 -9.15 -3.50
C PHE A 20 -2.60 -7.98 -3.04
N ALA A 21 -3.52 -8.25 -2.10
CA ALA A 21 -4.50 -7.29 -1.59
C ALA A 21 -5.24 -6.55 -2.73
N PRO A 22 -6.02 -7.27 -3.57
CA PRO A 22 -6.66 -6.70 -4.75
C PRO A 22 -7.72 -5.62 -4.45
N TRP A 23 -8.21 -5.57 -3.21
CA TRP A 23 -9.18 -4.56 -2.78
C TRP A 23 -8.55 -3.19 -2.48
N LEU A 24 -7.21 -3.09 -2.43
CA LEU A 24 -6.52 -1.82 -2.25
C LEU A 24 -6.49 -1.04 -3.57
N ASN A 25 -7.07 0.16 -3.56
CA ASN A 25 -7.05 1.09 -4.68
C ASN A 25 -5.86 2.04 -4.58
N ASP A 26 -4.98 2.01 -5.58
CA ASP A 26 -3.75 2.80 -5.57
C ASP A 26 -4.00 4.32 -5.55
N ARG A 27 -5.06 4.82 -6.21
CA ARG A 27 -5.40 6.26 -6.17
C ARG A 27 -5.92 6.68 -4.80
N GLU A 28 -6.78 5.86 -4.20
CA GLU A 28 -7.29 6.16 -2.85
C GLU A 28 -6.16 6.17 -1.82
N ILE A 29 -5.22 5.21 -1.93
CA ILE A 29 -4.04 5.13 -1.08
C ILE A 29 -3.15 6.35 -1.26
N HIS A 30 -2.88 6.70 -2.52
CA HIS A 30 -2.12 7.89 -2.86
C HIS A 30 -2.71 9.13 -2.19
N ASP A 31 -4.00 9.39 -2.41
CA ASP A 31 -4.67 10.59 -1.92
C ASP A 31 -4.74 10.63 -0.39
N ARG A 32 -4.92 9.48 0.26
CA ARG A 32 -4.90 9.37 1.73
C ARG A 32 -3.51 9.67 2.30
N VAL A 33 -2.46 9.08 1.74
CA VAL A 33 -1.08 9.33 2.20
C VAL A 33 -0.69 10.79 1.94
N LEU A 34 -1.02 11.33 0.78
CA LEU A 34 -0.77 12.73 0.46
C LEU A 34 -1.45 13.68 1.45
N LYS A 35 -2.71 13.39 1.81
CA LYS A 35 -3.46 14.18 2.78
C LYS A 35 -2.92 14.08 4.21
N GLU A 36 -2.54 12.88 4.66
CA GLU A 36 -2.14 12.63 6.04
C GLU A 36 -0.65 12.93 6.30
N LYS A 37 0.20 12.70 5.30
CA LYS A 37 1.66 12.71 5.44
C LYS A 37 2.36 13.72 4.56
N GLY A 38 1.72 14.22 3.50
CA GLY A 38 2.39 15.06 2.51
C GLY A 38 3.03 16.33 3.07
N ARG A 39 2.47 16.93 4.13
CA ARG A 39 3.11 18.06 4.82
C ARG A 39 4.21 17.63 5.80
N LEU A 40 4.12 16.43 6.35
CA LEU A 40 5.08 15.90 7.33
C LEU A 40 6.41 15.49 6.68
N ASP A 41 6.36 15.03 5.43
CA ASP A 41 7.53 14.64 4.67
C ASP A 41 7.85 15.61 3.52
N HIS A 42 7.32 16.83 3.59
CA HIS A 42 7.53 17.93 2.63
C HIS A 42 7.22 17.59 1.16
N THR A 43 6.43 16.53 0.91
CA THR A 43 5.83 16.29 -0.40
C THR A 43 4.93 17.47 -0.83
N ILE A 44 4.30 18.14 0.15
CA ILE A 44 3.54 19.38 0.00
C ILE A 44 4.25 20.49 0.79
N ASP A 45 4.48 21.64 0.15
CA ASP A 45 5.08 22.82 0.81
C ASP A 45 4.09 23.55 1.76
N GLU A 46 4.55 24.63 2.41
CA GLU A 46 3.71 25.43 3.30
C GLU A 46 2.55 26.14 2.57
N ASP A 47 2.72 26.43 1.27
CA ASP A 47 1.74 27.07 0.39
C ASP A 47 0.73 26.07 -0.23
N GLY A 48 0.89 24.76 0.04
CA GLY A 48 0.03 23.70 -0.49
C GLY A 48 0.42 23.22 -1.89
N ARG A 49 1.61 23.54 -2.38
CA ARG A 49 2.12 23.10 -3.69
C ARG A 49 2.77 21.74 -3.57
N LEU A 50 2.52 20.91 -4.57
CA LEU A 50 3.13 19.59 -4.71
C LEU A 50 4.57 19.75 -5.18
N ILE A 51 5.54 19.33 -4.37
CA ILE A 51 6.96 19.36 -4.71
C ILE A 51 7.34 18.10 -5.49
N CYS A 52 7.01 16.94 -4.94
CA CYS A 52 7.29 15.64 -5.55
C CYS A 52 6.20 14.65 -5.20
N ASP A 53 5.44 14.21 -6.22
CA ASP A 53 4.26 13.37 -6.03
C ASP A 53 4.61 11.95 -5.55
N TYR A 54 3.66 11.28 -4.89
CA TYR A 54 3.88 9.91 -4.46
C TYR A 54 3.69 8.91 -5.60
N LYS A 55 4.53 7.88 -5.60
CA LYS A 55 4.34 6.68 -6.42
C LYS A 55 3.91 5.52 -5.55
N VAL A 56 2.75 4.95 -5.87
CA VAL A 56 2.24 3.74 -5.24
C VAL A 56 2.78 2.52 -5.98
N ASN A 57 3.41 1.60 -5.25
CA ASN A 57 3.94 0.36 -5.77
C ASN A 57 3.38 -0.82 -4.97
N TRP A 58 3.26 -1.97 -5.62
CA TRP A 58 2.90 -3.19 -4.93
C TRP A 58 3.99 -3.63 -3.95
N ALA A 59 3.57 -4.06 -2.76
CA ALA A 59 4.41 -4.74 -1.79
C ALA A 59 3.59 -5.90 -1.21
N PRO A 60 4.23 -7.03 -0.81
CA PRO A 60 3.51 -8.12 -0.17
C PRO A 60 2.70 -7.57 1.01
N PHE A 61 1.42 -7.94 1.08
CA PHE A 61 0.50 -7.57 2.15
C PHE A 61 0.17 -6.07 2.23
N GLY A 62 0.31 -5.31 1.13
CA GLY A 62 0.06 -3.88 1.16
C GLY A 62 0.43 -3.10 -0.10
N ARG A 63 0.72 -1.82 0.09
CA ARG A 63 1.31 -0.91 -0.91
C ARG A 63 2.45 -0.12 -0.29
N TRP A 64 3.52 0.08 -1.06
CA TRP A 64 4.59 1.00 -0.71
C TRP A 64 4.36 2.31 -1.45
N VAL A 65 4.24 3.42 -0.70
CA VAL A 65 3.92 4.75 -1.21
C VAL A 65 5.11 5.65 -0.94
N ALA A 66 5.83 6.04 -1.99
CA ALA A 66 7.06 6.80 -1.83
C ALA A 66 7.07 8.07 -2.69
N SER A 67 7.50 9.17 -2.09
CA SER A 67 7.85 10.42 -2.75
C SER A 67 9.38 10.54 -2.83
N CYS A 68 9.88 11.71 -3.23
CA CYS A 68 11.31 12.00 -3.21
C CYS A 68 11.89 12.06 -1.79
N GLU A 69 11.07 12.42 -0.79
CA GLU A 69 11.53 12.75 0.56
C GLU A 69 11.06 11.73 1.61
N GLY A 70 10.00 10.97 1.33
CA GLY A 70 9.40 10.04 2.29
C GLY A 70 8.88 8.75 1.65
N GLY A 71 8.68 7.75 2.49
CA GLY A 71 8.09 6.47 2.11
C GLY A 71 7.23 5.92 3.23
N TRP A 72 6.02 5.50 2.88
CA TRP A 72 5.01 4.99 3.80
C TRP A 72 4.51 3.62 3.34
N TYR A 73 4.29 2.72 4.28
CA TYR A 73 3.74 1.41 4.00
C TYR A 73 2.25 1.37 4.37
N VAL A 74 1.41 1.03 3.41
CA VAL A 74 -0.02 0.82 3.63
C VAL A 74 -0.33 -0.66 3.69
N THR A 75 -0.75 -1.15 4.86
CA THR A 75 -1.05 -2.57 5.09
C THR A 75 -2.30 -3.01 4.30
N PHE A 76 -2.49 -4.32 4.13
CA PHE A 76 -3.67 -4.88 3.46
C PHE A 76 -5.00 -4.56 4.17
N TRP A 77 -4.94 -4.16 5.44
CA TRP A 77 -6.10 -3.68 6.21
C TRP A 77 -6.20 -2.14 6.26
N GLY A 78 -5.39 -1.42 5.47
CA GLY A 78 -5.53 0.01 5.21
C GLY A 78 -4.89 0.95 6.23
N GLN A 79 -3.98 0.45 7.08
CA GLN A 79 -3.22 1.26 8.01
C GLN A 79 -1.95 1.80 7.35
N ILE A 80 -1.68 3.10 7.54
CA ILE A 80 -0.45 3.76 7.08
C ILE A 80 0.60 3.67 8.20
N VAL A 81 1.77 3.12 7.87
CA VAL A 81 2.93 2.92 8.77
C VAL A 81 4.13 3.70 8.24
#